data_AF-A0A9D6XLI3-F1
#
_entry.id   AF-A0A9D6XLI3-F1
#
_cell.length_a   1.000
_cell.length_b   1.000
_cell.length_c   1.000
_cell.angle_alpha   90.00
_cell.angle_beta   90.00
_cell.angle_gamma   90.00
#
_symmetry.space_group_name_H-M   'P 1'
#
loop_
_entity.id
_entity.type
_entity.pdbx_description
1 polymer ?
#
loop_
_entity_poly.entity_id
_entity_poly.type
_entity_poly.pdbx_seq_one_letter_code
_entity_poly.pdbx_strand_id
1 'polypeptide(L)'
;MIVAEMLPVARTLFRSKPIANSRQDRILGALLGAAIGDVMGSAITGLTKENINQQYGEWGICSPPYDSVVSHNFQLTLFALDALINSTQKSQKLSVTGISECLLKCAKEWETVVNHPNLYHGINHLADKNSVCTDFMKNYPLWRFKRPGIKTINTNISERINPMLLALLLCANHKTVYEVSINLTNTLGIPVTQLDFSIFPPLLISYETVTKANKISGLNEMRKQINQSENPALIGMMAGFEHGAKYGINAFKQIWYLRIDAMSLSEQMGWKVGRNIKSF
;
A
#
# COMPACT_ATOMS: atom_id res chain seq x y z
N MET A 1 -20.47 5.75 -45.13
CA MET A 1 -20.97 6.27 -43.84
C MET A 1 -21.03 5.08 -42.89
N ILE A 2 -20.22 4.93 -41.85
CA ILE A 2 -19.61 5.92 -40.95
C ILE A 2 -18.11 5.62 -40.79
N VAL A 3 -17.29 6.67 -40.84
CA VAL A 3 -15.85 6.69 -40.58
C VAL A 3 -15.61 7.60 -39.38
N ALA A 4 -14.74 7.12 -38.46
CA ALA A 4 -14.01 7.83 -37.39
C ALA A 4 -14.87 8.39 -36.23
N GLU A 5 -14.45 8.30 -34.96
CA GLU A 5 -13.14 8.69 -34.42
C GLU A 5 -12.55 7.66 -33.43
N MET A 6 -11.54 6.91 -33.89
CA MET A 6 -10.54 6.34 -32.98
C MET A 6 -9.47 7.40 -32.75
N LEU A 7 -9.20 7.71 -31.47
CA LEU A 7 -8.03 8.49 -31.06
C LEU A 7 -6.76 7.95 -31.75
N PRO A 8 -5.82 8.81 -32.17
CA PRO A 8 -4.64 8.38 -32.91
C PRO A 8 -3.76 7.52 -32.00
N VAL A 9 -3.90 6.20 -32.13
CA VAL A 9 -2.98 5.23 -31.54
C VAL A 9 -1.67 5.40 -32.30
N ALA A 10 -0.75 6.15 -31.70
CA ALA A 10 0.59 6.32 -32.21
C ALA A 10 1.17 4.96 -32.64
N ARG A 11 1.64 4.91 -33.90
CA ARG A 11 2.36 3.78 -34.51
C ARG A 11 3.60 3.46 -33.68
N THR A 12 3.43 2.67 -32.63
CA THR A 12 4.50 1.99 -31.88
C THR A 12 3.89 0.76 -31.21
N LEU A 13 3.26 -0.07 -32.04
CA LEU A 13 3.00 -1.47 -31.72
C LEU A 13 4.23 -2.28 -32.13
N PHE A 14 4.57 -3.28 -31.33
CA PHE A 14 5.69 -4.24 -31.49
C PHE A 14 7.08 -3.78 -31.01
N ARG A 15 7.18 -3.41 -29.73
CA ARG A 15 8.26 -3.96 -28.90
C ARG A 15 7.65 -4.95 -27.92
N SER A 16 7.60 -6.21 -28.31
CA SER A 16 7.37 -7.38 -27.45
C SER A 16 8.59 -7.68 -26.58
N LYS A 17 9.31 -6.65 -26.10
CA LYS A 17 10.33 -6.87 -25.09
C LYS A 17 9.61 -7.03 -23.75
N PRO A 18 9.78 -8.16 -23.04
CA PRO A 18 9.26 -8.28 -21.68
C PRO A 18 9.76 -7.09 -20.85
N ILE A 19 8.88 -6.50 -20.05
CA ILE A 19 9.30 -5.47 -19.08
C ILE A 19 10.19 -6.20 -18.07
N ALA A 20 11.49 -5.89 -18.08
CA ALA A 20 12.39 -6.38 -17.04
C ALA A 20 11.85 -5.90 -15.69
N ASN A 21 11.49 -6.84 -14.83
CA ASN A 21 10.86 -6.56 -13.54
C ASN A 21 11.56 -7.37 -12.46
N SER A 22 12.65 -6.79 -11.94
CA SER A 22 13.43 -7.39 -10.85
C SER A 22 12.57 -7.51 -9.59
N ARG A 23 12.98 -8.35 -8.62
CA ARG A 23 12.30 -8.41 -7.31
C ARG A 23 12.21 -7.02 -6.68
N GLN A 24 13.25 -6.21 -6.82
CA GLN A 24 13.27 -4.84 -6.30
C GLN A 24 12.25 -3.95 -7.00
N ASP A 25 12.13 -4.04 -8.33
CA ASP A 25 11.14 -3.27 -9.08
C ASP A 25 9.72 -3.65 -8.69
N ARG A 26 9.46 -4.93 -8.37
CA ARG A 26 8.16 -5.41 -7.86
C ARG A 26 7.85 -4.88 -6.47
N ILE A 27 8.83 -4.91 -5.56
CA ILE A 27 8.67 -4.36 -4.20
C ILE A 27 8.35 -2.86 -4.27
N LEU A 28 9.13 -2.11 -5.06
CA LEU A 28 8.89 -0.68 -5.29
C LEU A 28 7.53 -0.46 -5.96
N GLY A 29 7.24 -1.20 -7.02
CA GLY A 29 5.97 -1.13 -7.72
C GLY A 29 4.78 -1.35 -6.78
N ALA A 30 4.83 -2.41 -5.96
CA ALA A 30 3.79 -2.76 -5.01
C ALA A 30 3.58 -1.68 -3.96
N LEU A 31 4.65 -1.20 -3.32
CA LEU A 31 4.54 -0.17 -2.28
C LEU A 31 4.05 1.17 -2.84
N LEU A 32 4.56 1.58 -3.99
CA LEU A 32 4.15 2.82 -4.67
C LEU A 32 2.74 2.70 -5.24
N GLY A 33 2.37 1.52 -5.72
CA GLY A 33 1.03 1.21 -6.20
C GLY A 33 0.00 1.26 -5.08
N ALA A 34 0.33 0.72 -3.91
CA ALA A 34 -0.49 0.87 -2.71
C ALA A 34 -0.69 2.35 -2.33
N ALA A 35 0.36 3.18 -2.42
CA ALA A 35 0.25 4.62 -2.19
C ALA A 35 -0.69 5.31 -3.19
N ILE A 36 -0.54 5.00 -4.48
CA ILE A 36 -1.40 5.52 -5.56
C ILE A 36 -2.86 5.13 -5.35
N GLY A 37 -3.09 3.86 -5.04
CA GLY A 37 -4.42 3.34 -4.81
C GLY A 37 -5.05 3.92 -3.54
N ASP A 38 -4.27 4.07 -2.48
CA ASP A 38 -4.69 4.72 -1.23
C ASP A 38 -5.21 6.13 -1.46
N VAL A 39 -4.45 6.97 -2.16
CA VAL A 39 -4.84 8.35 -2.40
C VAL A 39 -6.03 8.45 -3.34
N MET A 40 -6.13 7.56 -4.33
CA MET A 40 -7.28 7.50 -5.22
C MET A 40 -8.53 7.10 -4.46
N GLY A 41 -8.45 6.04 -3.66
CA GLY A 41 -9.57 5.59 -2.84
C GLY A 41 -9.98 6.63 -1.80
N SER A 42 -9.02 7.19 -1.08
CA SER A 42 -9.26 8.21 -0.05
C SER A 42 -9.95 9.46 -0.60
N ALA A 43 -9.67 9.83 -1.85
CA ALA A 43 -10.29 10.97 -2.51
C ALA A 43 -11.80 10.78 -2.80
N ILE A 44 -12.30 9.54 -2.76
CA ILE A 44 -13.71 9.21 -2.98
C ILE A 44 -14.38 8.53 -1.78
N THR A 45 -13.63 8.25 -0.71
CA THR A 45 -14.16 7.63 0.52
C THR A 45 -15.29 8.49 1.12
N GLY A 46 -16.45 7.86 1.32
CA GLY A 46 -17.63 8.51 1.90
C GLY A 46 -18.44 9.37 0.92
N LEU A 47 -18.07 9.41 -0.36
CA LEU A 47 -18.89 10.02 -1.40
C LEU A 47 -19.91 9.02 -1.95
N THR A 48 -21.09 9.50 -2.35
CA THR A 48 -22.04 8.70 -3.12
C THR A 48 -21.58 8.60 -4.58
N LYS A 49 -22.14 7.65 -5.32
CA LYS A 49 -21.83 7.47 -6.75
C LYS A 49 -22.13 8.74 -7.56
N GLU A 50 -23.22 9.44 -7.24
CA GLU A 50 -23.59 10.70 -7.88
C GLU A 50 -22.53 11.78 -7.63
N ASN A 51 -22.06 11.92 -6.39
CA ASN A 51 -21.02 12.88 -6.04
C ASN A 51 -19.68 12.54 -6.70
N ILE A 52 -19.32 11.25 -6.76
CA ILE A 52 -18.14 10.78 -7.49
C ILE A 52 -18.25 11.18 -8.97
N ASN A 53 -19.40 10.95 -9.59
CA ASN A 53 -19.63 11.29 -10.99
C ASN A 53 -19.61 12.80 -11.24
N GLN A 54 -20.15 13.61 -10.32
CA GLN A 54 -20.11 15.06 -10.41
C GLN A 54 -18.67 15.59 -10.31
N GLN A 55 -17.86 15.02 -9.43
CA GLN A 55 -16.50 15.51 -9.17
C GLN A 55 -15.45 14.97 -10.16
N TYR A 56 -15.60 13.71 -10.59
CA TYR A 56 -14.59 13.00 -11.38
C TYR A 56 -15.09 12.56 -12.77
N GLY A 57 -16.36 12.79 -13.10
CA GLY A 57 -17.01 12.36 -14.33
C GLY A 57 -17.57 10.94 -14.26
N GLU A 58 -18.27 10.51 -15.31
CA GLU A 58 -19.00 9.22 -15.36
C GLU A 58 -18.13 7.98 -15.14
N TRP A 59 -16.83 8.10 -15.40
CA TRP A 59 -15.85 7.02 -15.19
C TRP A 59 -15.29 6.97 -13.77
N GLY A 60 -15.73 7.90 -12.91
CA GLY A 60 -15.21 8.09 -11.57
C GLY A 60 -13.73 8.43 -11.54
N ILE A 61 -13.07 8.15 -10.42
CA ILE A 61 -11.66 8.52 -10.25
C ILE A 61 -10.74 7.68 -11.15
N CYS A 62 -10.01 8.36 -12.02
CA CYS A 62 -9.13 7.74 -13.01
C CYS A 62 -7.64 7.99 -12.74
N SER A 63 -7.30 8.90 -11.83
CA SER A 63 -5.92 9.22 -11.43
C SER A 63 -5.89 9.83 -10.03
N PRO A 64 -4.76 9.76 -9.31
CA PRO A 64 -4.56 10.52 -8.08
C PRO A 64 -4.84 12.02 -8.30
N PRO A 65 -5.58 12.69 -7.40
CA PRO A 65 -5.68 14.15 -7.39
C PRO A 65 -4.31 14.81 -7.22
N TYR A 66 -4.20 16.10 -7.54
CA TYR A 66 -2.97 16.86 -7.23
C TYR A 66 -2.83 17.04 -5.72
N ASP A 67 -1.58 17.14 -5.24
CA ASP A 67 -1.21 17.30 -3.83
C ASP A 67 -1.90 16.29 -2.90
N SER A 68 -1.98 15.05 -3.38
CA SER A 68 -2.61 13.95 -2.68
C SER A 68 -1.81 13.55 -1.44
N VAL A 69 -2.55 13.39 -0.36
CA VAL A 69 -2.03 13.03 0.95
C VAL A 69 -2.43 11.59 1.24
N VAL A 70 -1.45 10.74 1.56
CA VAL A 70 -1.74 9.35 1.96
C VAL A 70 -2.55 9.29 3.26
N SER A 71 -3.45 8.33 3.33
CA SER A 71 -4.32 8.06 4.46
C SER A 71 -3.57 7.45 5.64
N HIS A 72 -4.26 7.32 6.77
CA HIS A 72 -3.76 6.64 7.95
C HIS A 72 -3.50 5.13 7.71
N ASN A 73 -4.18 4.50 6.76
CA ASN A 73 -3.99 3.08 6.44
C ASN A 73 -2.64 2.87 5.76
N PHE A 74 -2.32 3.65 4.73
CA PHE A 74 -1.03 3.53 4.06
C PHE A 74 0.14 3.93 4.97
N GLN A 75 -0.09 4.93 5.81
CA GLN A 75 0.79 5.28 6.91
C GLN A 75 1.06 4.09 7.85
N LEU A 76 0.02 3.37 8.30
CA LEU A 76 0.20 2.14 9.08
C LEU A 76 0.98 1.07 8.31
N THR A 77 0.81 0.92 7.00
CA THR A 77 1.63 0.01 6.19
C THR A 77 3.12 0.36 6.27
N LEU A 78 3.49 1.63 6.11
CA LEU A 78 4.88 2.06 6.23
C LEU A 78 5.42 1.86 7.66
N PHE A 79 4.58 2.13 8.67
CA PHE A 79 4.92 1.94 10.08
C PHE A 79 5.19 0.46 10.39
N ALA A 80 4.31 -0.44 9.92
CA ALA A 80 4.49 -1.88 10.05
C ALA A 80 5.73 -2.40 9.32
N LEU A 81 6.05 -1.88 8.14
CA LEU A 81 7.27 -2.26 7.40
C LEU A 81 8.54 -1.96 8.21
N ASP A 82 8.65 -0.75 8.76
CA ASP A 82 9.83 -0.38 9.55
C ASP A 82 9.93 -1.21 10.84
N ALA A 83 8.79 -1.50 11.48
CA ALA A 83 8.73 -2.37 12.65
C ALA A 83 9.19 -3.81 12.34
N LEU A 84 8.77 -4.36 11.21
CA LEU A 84 9.21 -5.69 10.74
C LEU A 84 10.71 -5.70 10.44
N ILE A 85 11.22 -4.68 9.72
CA ILE A 85 12.65 -4.54 9.44
C ILE A 85 13.46 -4.46 10.73
N ASN A 86 13.05 -3.61 11.67
CA ASN A 86 13.71 -3.46 12.97
C ASN A 86 13.75 -4.79 13.74
N SER A 87 12.62 -5.49 13.77
CA SER A 87 12.51 -6.79 14.44
C SER A 87 13.43 -7.85 13.80
N THR A 88 13.55 -7.87 12.47
CA THR A 88 14.48 -8.79 11.78
C THR A 88 15.95 -8.47 12.01
N GLN A 89 16.30 -7.20 12.15
CA GLN A 89 17.67 -6.79 12.45
C GLN A 89 18.05 -7.17 13.89
N LYS A 90 17.09 -7.08 14.82
CA LYS A 90 17.28 -7.51 16.22
C LYS A 90 17.27 -9.03 16.38
N SER A 91 16.56 -9.75 15.51
CA SER A 91 16.40 -11.20 15.60
C SER A 91 16.66 -11.85 14.25
N GLN A 92 17.74 -12.62 14.13
CA GLN A 92 18.19 -13.25 12.87
C GLN A 92 17.09 -14.05 12.13
N LYS A 93 16.11 -14.59 12.86
CA LYS A 93 14.91 -15.24 12.31
C LYS A 93 13.72 -15.01 13.23
N LEU A 94 12.63 -14.45 12.70
CA LEU A 94 11.38 -14.27 13.44
C LEU A 94 10.46 -15.48 13.22
N SER A 95 9.86 -15.98 14.29
CA SER A 95 8.76 -16.96 14.20
C SER A 95 7.46 -16.26 13.77
N VAL A 96 6.49 -17.04 13.30
CA VAL A 96 5.13 -16.55 12.99
C VAL A 96 4.52 -15.83 14.19
N THR A 97 4.70 -16.39 15.40
CA THR A 97 4.27 -15.75 16.65
C THR A 97 4.99 -14.43 16.88
N GLY A 98 6.31 -14.37 16.73
CA GLY A 98 7.08 -13.14 16.91
C GLY A 98 6.72 -12.04 15.89
N ILE A 99 6.41 -12.42 14.65
CA ILE A 99 5.87 -11.50 13.64
C ILE A 99 4.50 -10.98 14.08
N SER A 100 3.62 -11.87 14.56
CA SER A 100 2.27 -11.50 15.02
C SER A 100 2.35 -10.53 16.20
N GLU A 101 3.19 -10.80 17.20
CA GLU A 101 3.42 -9.94 18.36
C GLU A 101 3.98 -8.57 17.96
N CYS A 102 4.93 -8.54 17.02
CA CYS A 102 5.47 -7.31 16.44
C CYS A 102 4.36 -6.45 15.82
N LEU A 103 3.50 -7.06 14.99
CA LEU A 103 2.40 -6.35 14.33
C LEU A 103 1.31 -5.90 15.31
N LEU A 104 0.98 -6.70 16.32
CA LEU A 104 0.05 -6.31 17.38
C LEU A 104 0.57 -5.12 18.19
N LYS A 105 1.86 -5.11 18.52
CA LYS A 105 2.51 -3.98 19.20
C LYS A 105 2.53 -2.75 18.30
N CYS A 106 2.81 -2.94 17.02
CA CYS A 106 2.74 -1.90 15.98
C CYS A 106 1.34 -1.26 15.91
N ALA A 107 0.27 -2.05 15.89
CA ALA A 107 -1.11 -1.54 15.85
C ALA A 107 -1.47 -0.68 17.09
N LYS A 108 -0.92 -1.02 18.26
CA LYS A 108 -1.11 -0.27 19.52
C LYS A 108 -0.28 1.01 19.56
N GLU A 109 0.99 0.95 19.17
CA GLU A 109 1.84 2.13 19.08
C GLU A 109 1.30 3.11 18.03
N TRP A 110 0.83 2.61 16.89
CA TRP A 110 0.23 3.43 15.83
C TRP A 110 -0.96 4.27 16.31
N GLU A 111 -1.82 3.69 17.14
CA GLU A 111 -2.93 4.42 17.75
C GLU A 111 -2.46 5.58 18.63
N THR A 112 -1.38 5.36 19.37
CA THR A 112 -0.74 6.41 20.17
C THR A 112 -0.17 7.50 19.27
N VAL A 113 0.48 7.15 18.16
CA VAL A 113 1.01 8.10 17.17
C VAL A 113 -0.10 8.96 16.58
N VAL A 114 -1.22 8.35 16.17
CA VAL A 114 -2.33 9.05 15.54
C VAL A 114 -3.04 10.00 16.53
N ASN A 115 -3.23 9.56 17.77
CA ASN A 115 -3.94 10.34 18.78
C ASN A 115 -3.04 11.41 19.43
N HIS A 116 -1.73 11.17 19.47
CA HIS A 116 -0.77 12.03 20.13
C HIS A 116 0.48 12.23 19.25
N PRO A 117 0.36 12.85 18.06
CA PRO A 117 1.47 12.97 17.13
C PRO A 117 2.66 13.70 17.76
N ASN A 118 2.43 14.73 18.57
CA ASN A 118 3.50 15.47 19.24
C ASN A 118 4.28 14.64 20.27
N LEU A 119 3.70 13.55 20.81
CA LEU A 119 4.43 12.66 21.70
C LEU A 119 5.41 11.81 20.91
N TYR A 120 5.12 11.41 19.68
CA TYR A 120 6.03 10.55 18.94
C TYR A 120 7.22 11.30 18.30
N HIS A 121 7.16 12.63 18.23
CA HIS A 121 8.16 13.48 17.59
C HIS A 121 8.96 14.30 18.60
N GLY A 122 10.26 14.02 18.75
CA GLY A 122 11.17 14.83 19.55
C GLY A 122 12.39 14.07 20.05
N ILE A 123 13.36 14.84 20.59
CA ILE A 123 14.64 14.32 21.11
C ILE A 123 14.42 13.23 22.19
N ASN A 124 13.33 13.33 22.94
CA ASN A 124 13.01 12.40 24.04
C ASN A 124 12.60 10.99 23.56
N HIS A 125 12.12 10.80 22.32
CA HIS A 125 11.69 9.50 21.78
C HIS A 125 12.73 8.80 20.89
N LEU A 126 13.79 9.51 20.49
CA LEU A 126 14.98 8.91 19.85
C LEU A 126 15.66 7.89 20.78
N ALA A 127 15.42 7.99 22.10
CA ALA A 127 15.98 7.11 23.12
C ALA A 127 15.05 5.96 23.55
N ASP A 128 13.79 5.91 23.10
CA ASP A 128 12.89 4.82 23.48
C ASP A 128 13.24 3.54 22.73
N LYS A 129 14.09 2.72 23.37
CA LYS A 129 14.52 1.40 22.91
C LYS A 129 13.37 0.40 22.80
N ASN A 130 12.24 0.67 23.45
CA ASN A 130 11.08 -0.21 23.44
C ASN A 130 10.15 0.05 22.25
N SER A 131 10.29 1.13 21.50
CA SER A 131 9.42 1.36 20.33
C SER A 131 9.65 0.32 19.24
N VAL A 132 8.56 -0.05 18.54
CA VAL A 132 8.64 -0.99 17.41
C VAL A 132 9.39 -0.41 16.22
N CYS A 133 9.27 0.89 15.95
CA CYS A 133 9.86 1.52 14.77
C CYS A 133 11.25 2.10 15.04
N THR A 134 12.04 2.20 13.98
CA THR A 134 13.33 2.87 13.97
C THR A 134 13.17 4.39 13.87
N ASP A 135 14.28 5.10 14.04
CA ASP A 135 14.35 6.55 13.84
C ASP A 135 13.96 7.00 12.43
N PHE A 136 13.99 6.09 11.44
CA PHE A 136 13.56 6.38 10.08
C PHE A 136 12.11 6.86 10.03
N MET A 137 11.22 6.17 10.74
CA MET A 137 9.81 6.56 10.79
C MET A 137 9.58 7.68 11.80
N LYS A 138 10.26 7.66 12.96
CA LYS A 138 10.10 8.70 14.00
C LYS A 138 10.46 10.11 13.51
N ASN A 139 11.39 10.22 12.56
CA ASN A 139 11.87 11.52 12.08
C ASN A 139 11.15 12.02 10.81
N TYR A 140 10.24 11.25 10.22
CA TYR A 140 9.64 11.65 8.95
C TYR A 140 8.48 12.65 9.13
N PRO A 141 8.40 13.74 8.33
CA PRO A 141 7.39 14.78 8.56
C PRO A 141 5.93 14.37 8.35
N LEU A 142 5.64 13.28 7.63
CA LEU A 142 4.25 12.89 7.30
C LEU A 142 3.41 12.67 8.56
N TRP A 143 4.03 12.19 9.64
CA TRP A 143 3.37 11.89 10.91
C TRP A 143 3.09 13.13 11.78
N ARG A 144 3.63 14.30 11.40
CA ARG A 144 3.43 15.56 12.14
C ARG A 144 2.05 16.16 11.90
N PHE A 145 1.30 15.68 10.91
CA PHE A 145 0.00 16.24 10.55
C PHE A 145 -1.08 15.17 10.63
N LYS A 146 -2.22 15.54 11.22
CA LYS A 146 -3.44 14.74 11.20
C LYS A 146 -3.98 14.75 9.77
N ARG A 147 -3.83 13.64 9.05
CA ARG A 147 -4.14 13.54 7.61
C ARG A 147 -5.59 13.07 7.37
N PRO A 148 -6.17 13.35 6.18
CA PRO A 148 -7.55 12.97 5.85
C PRO A 148 -7.80 11.47 6.08
N GLY A 149 -9.01 11.14 6.56
CA GLY A 149 -9.39 9.79 6.97
C GLY A 149 -9.74 9.65 8.45
N ILE A 150 -9.58 10.70 9.25
CA ILE A 150 -9.99 10.74 10.65
C ILE A 150 -11.38 11.37 10.78
N LYS A 151 -12.40 10.56 10.51
CA LYS A 151 -13.60 10.55 11.37
C LYS A 151 -13.44 9.33 12.29
N THR A 152 -12.59 9.48 13.30
CA THR A 152 -12.29 8.50 14.38
C THR A 152 -13.47 8.34 15.33
N ILE A 153 -14.65 8.03 14.81
CA ILE A 153 -15.77 7.69 15.68
C ILE A 153 -16.00 6.18 15.73
N ASN A 154 -15.60 5.38 14.73
CA ASN A 154 -15.75 3.91 14.78
C ASN A 154 -14.89 3.14 13.75
N THR A 155 -13.58 3.41 13.62
CA THR A 155 -12.73 2.47 12.85
C THR A 155 -12.52 1.22 13.70
N ASN A 156 -13.17 0.11 13.33
CA ASN A 156 -12.99 -1.19 13.96
C ASN A 156 -11.49 -1.53 13.95
N ILE A 157 -10.94 -1.93 15.10
CA ILE A 157 -9.51 -2.21 15.25
C ILE A 157 -9.05 -3.32 14.29
N SER A 158 -9.95 -4.22 13.89
CA SER A 158 -9.68 -5.25 12.88
C SER A 158 -9.34 -4.68 11.50
N GLU A 159 -9.79 -3.47 11.14
CA GLU A 159 -9.46 -2.83 9.86
C GLU A 159 -7.95 -2.51 9.73
N ARG A 160 -7.22 -2.49 10.86
CA ARG A 160 -5.76 -2.33 10.87
C ARG A 160 -5.02 -3.57 10.33
N ILE A 161 -5.69 -4.73 10.25
CA ILE A 161 -5.08 -5.99 9.82
C ILE A 161 -4.55 -5.87 8.39
N ASN A 162 -5.36 -5.41 7.43
CA ASN A 162 -4.98 -5.41 6.02
C ASN A 162 -3.76 -4.51 5.70
N PRO A 163 -3.67 -3.26 6.21
CA PRO A 163 -2.47 -2.47 6.06
C PRO A 163 -1.19 -3.16 6.56
N MET A 164 -1.28 -3.88 7.68
CA MET A 164 -0.15 -4.64 8.24
C MET A 164 0.18 -5.88 7.42
N LEU A 165 -0.83 -6.57 6.88
CA LEU A 165 -0.61 -7.72 6.01
C LEU A 165 -0.01 -7.33 4.66
N LEU A 166 -0.37 -6.17 4.10
CA LEU A 166 0.31 -5.61 2.91
C LEU A 166 1.79 -5.35 3.18
N ALA A 167 2.14 -4.85 4.38
CA ALA A 167 3.53 -4.73 4.79
C ALA A 167 4.21 -6.11 4.85
N LEU A 168 3.57 -7.08 5.48
CA LEU A 168 4.12 -8.43 5.64
C LEU A 168 4.30 -9.15 4.29
N LEU A 169 3.42 -8.95 3.32
CA LEU A 169 3.52 -9.52 1.96
C LEU A 169 4.79 -9.10 1.21
N LEU A 170 5.37 -7.94 1.53
CA LEU A 170 6.66 -7.51 0.97
C LEU A 170 7.86 -8.25 1.60
N CYS A 171 7.65 -8.84 2.77
CA CYS A 171 8.70 -9.34 3.64
C CYS A 171 8.71 -10.87 3.73
N ALA A 172 7.54 -11.51 3.69
CA ALA A 172 7.34 -12.91 3.99
C ALA A 172 6.66 -13.68 2.86
N ASN A 173 6.83 -15.01 2.87
CA ASN A 173 6.09 -15.89 1.97
C ASN A 173 4.60 -15.96 2.32
N HIS A 174 3.80 -16.45 1.37
CA HIS A 174 2.34 -16.56 1.49
C HIS A 174 1.89 -17.37 2.72
N LYS A 175 2.58 -18.46 3.04
CA LYS A 175 2.23 -19.31 4.19
C LYS A 175 2.35 -18.53 5.50
N THR A 176 3.48 -17.83 5.69
CA THR A 176 3.69 -16.98 6.86
C THR A 176 2.65 -15.87 6.97
N VAL A 177 2.34 -15.19 5.85
CA VAL A 177 1.31 -14.14 5.83
C VAL A 177 -0.05 -14.69 6.28
N TYR A 178 -0.44 -15.85 5.73
CA TYR A 178 -1.69 -16.51 6.07
C TYR A 178 -1.76 -16.88 7.56
N GLU A 179 -0.73 -17.53 8.10
CA GLU A 179 -0.70 -17.92 9.53
C GLU A 179 -0.72 -16.69 10.46
N VAL A 180 0.01 -15.63 10.12
CA VAL A 180 -0.04 -14.36 10.87
C VAL A 180 -1.43 -13.72 10.79
N SER A 181 -2.10 -13.78 9.63
CA SER A 181 -3.44 -13.22 9.47
C SER A 181 -4.47 -13.87 10.41
N ILE A 182 -4.37 -15.18 10.64
CA ILE A 182 -5.20 -15.91 11.59
C ILE A 182 -4.95 -15.40 13.01
N ASN A 183 -3.68 -15.27 13.41
CA ASN A 183 -3.33 -14.79 14.75
C ASN A 183 -3.82 -13.36 15.00
N LEU A 184 -3.66 -12.48 14.01
CA LEU A 184 -4.16 -11.10 14.08
C LEU A 184 -5.68 -11.07 14.18
N THR A 185 -6.38 -11.88 13.37
CA THR A 185 -7.85 -11.97 13.38
C THR A 185 -8.38 -12.49 14.72
N ASN A 186 -7.71 -13.49 15.30
CA ASN A 186 -8.07 -14.02 16.62
C ASN A 186 -7.93 -12.98 17.73
N THR A 187 -7.03 -12.00 17.57
CA THR A 187 -6.73 -10.99 18.60
C THR A 187 -7.49 -9.68 18.39
N LEU A 188 -7.58 -9.19 17.16
CA LEU A 188 -8.16 -7.89 16.80
C LEU A 188 -9.59 -8.01 16.25
N GLY A 189 -10.07 -9.23 16.00
CA GLY A 189 -11.34 -9.49 15.35
C GLY A 189 -11.23 -9.61 13.82
N ILE A 190 -12.36 -9.92 13.20
CA ILE A 190 -12.46 -10.13 11.74
C ILE A 190 -12.59 -8.76 11.05
N PRO A 191 -11.75 -8.43 10.05
CA PRO A 191 -11.94 -7.21 9.27
C PRO A 191 -13.15 -7.35 8.34
N VAL A 192 -13.84 -6.25 8.07
CA VAL A 192 -15.02 -6.23 7.20
C VAL A 192 -14.61 -6.59 5.77
N THR A 193 -13.50 -6.02 5.31
CA THR A 193 -12.86 -6.41 4.05
C THR A 193 -11.72 -7.36 4.37
N GLN A 194 -11.72 -8.58 3.82
CA GLN A 194 -10.59 -9.49 3.97
C GLN A 194 -9.66 -9.40 2.77
N LEU A 195 -8.37 -9.43 3.05
CA LEU A 195 -7.35 -9.51 2.01
C LEU A 195 -7.37 -10.92 1.40
N ASP A 196 -7.70 -11.02 0.12
CA ASP A 196 -7.69 -12.28 -0.60
C ASP A 196 -6.25 -12.70 -0.91
N PHE A 197 -5.70 -13.58 -0.06
CA PHE A 197 -4.33 -14.07 -0.21
C PHE A 197 -4.09 -14.82 -1.52
N SER A 198 -5.14 -15.36 -2.17
CA SER A 198 -5.03 -16.12 -3.42
C SER A 198 -4.63 -15.28 -4.63
N ILE A 199 -4.76 -13.95 -4.53
CA ILE A 199 -4.40 -12.98 -5.56
C ILE A 199 -2.90 -12.61 -5.47
N PHE A 200 -2.31 -12.72 -4.28
CA PHE A 200 -0.92 -12.35 -3.98
C PHE A 200 0.17 -13.45 -4.08
N PRO A 201 -0.08 -14.75 -4.37
CA PRO A 201 0.98 -15.75 -4.50
C PRO A 201 2.04 -15.45 -5.59
N PRO A 202 1.77 -14.72 -6.69
CA PRO A 202 2.78 -14.42 -7.72
C PRO A 202 3.58 -13.12 -7.51
N LEU A 203 3.44 -12.40 -6.39
CA LEU A 203 4.16 -11.14 -6.13
C LEU A 203 5.69 -11.24 -6.28
N LEU A 204 6.25 -12.43 -6.02
CA LEU A 204 7.69 -12.69 -6.05
C LEU A 204 8.12 -13.61 -7.19
N ILE A 205 7.17 -14.28 -7.86
CA ILE A 205 7.44 -15.17 -8.98
C ILE A 205 6.27 -15.04 -9.96
N SER A 206 6.51 -14.35 -11.08
CA SER A 206 5.60 -14.41 -12.21
C SER A 206 6.43 -14.64 -13.48
N TYR A 207 6.04 -15.71 -14.19
CA TYR A 207 6.54 -16.13 -15.49
C TYR A 207 5.74 -15.50 -16.64
N GLU A 208 4.73 -14.66 -16.32
CA GLU A 208 3.91 -14.02 -17.34
C GLU A 208 4.71 -12.96 -18.09
N THR A 209 4.69 -13.03 -19.42
CA THR A 209 5.26 -11.99 -20.27
C THR A 209 4.46 -10.71 -20.05
N VAL A 210 5.06 -9.73 -19.39
CA VAL A 210 4.44 -8.45 -19.10
C VAL A 210 4.31 -7.64 -20.39
N THR A 211 3.07 -7.43 -20.85
CA THR A 211 2.77 -6.61 -22.04
C THR A 211 2.12 -5.28 -21.67
N LYS A 212 2.20 -4.29 -22.59
CA LYS A 212 1.51 -3.00 -22.45
C LYS A 212 -0.01 -3.17 -22.36
N ALA A 213 -0.58 -4.14 -23.08
CA ALA A 213 -2.01 -4.43 -23.05
C ALA A 213 -2.45 -4.94 -21.67
N ASN A 214 -1.70 -5.90 -21.09
CA ASN A 214 -1.99 -6.43 -19.76
C ASN A 214 -1.89 -5.32 -18.69
N LYS A 215 -0.87 -4.46 -18.79
CA LYS A 215 -0.71 -3.29 -17.92
C LYS A 215 -1.92 -2.34 -17.99
N ILE A 216 -2.43 -2.04 -19.18
CA ILE A 216 -3.60 -1.17 -19.32
C ILE A 216 -4.85 -1.85 -18.74
N SER A 217 -5.03 -3.14 -19.02
CA SER A 217 -6.14 -3.94 -18.49
C SER A 217 -6.14 -3.95 -16.96
N GLY A 218 -5.00 -4.25 -16.33
CA GLY A 218 -4.86 -4.25 -14.86
C GLY A 218 -5.13 -2.88 -14.23
N LEU A 219 -4.71 -1.79 -14.88
CA LEU A 219 -4.99 -0.44 -14.39
C LEU A 219 -6.48 -0.09 -14.46
N ASN A 220 -7.17 -0.55 -15.51
CA ASN A 220 -8.61 -0.35 -15.63
C ASN A 220 -9.37 -1.17 -14.58
N GLU A 221 -8.93 -2.39 -14.30
CA GLU A 221 -9.51 -3.23 -13.25
C GLU A 221 -9.31 -2.61 -11.86
N MET A 222 -8.10 -2.12 -11.55
CA MET A 222 -7.83 -1.36 -10.32
C MET A 222 -8.80 -0.18 -10.15
N ARG A 223 -8.99 0.64 -11.20
CA ARG A 223 -9.93 1.78 -11.16
C ARG A 223 -11.35 1.34 -10.94
N LYS A 224 -11.77 0.26 -11.60
CA LYS A 224 -13.12 -0.30 -11.44
C LYS A 224 -13.35 -0.74 -10.00
N GLN A 225 -12.40 -1.47 -9.40
CA GLN A 225 -12.48 -1.89 -8.00
C GLN A 225 -12.60 -0.70 -7.05
N ILE A 226 -11.79 0.36 -7.25
CA ILE A 226 -11.84 1.58 -6.42
C ILE A 226 -13.21 2.25 -6.51
N ASN A 227 -13.72 2.50 -7.71
CA ASN A 227 -14.97 3.23 -7.93
C ASN A 227 -16.24 2.47 -7.55
N GLN A 228 -16.15 1.15 -7.38
CA GLN A 228 -17.28 0.28 -7.03
C GLN A 228 -17.25 -0.19 -5.58
N SER A 229 -16.20 0.16 -4.82
CA SER A 229 -16.01 -0.33 -3.46
C SER A 229 -16.78 0.49 -2.42
N GLU A 230 -17.25 -0.18 -1.37
CA GLU A 230 -17.75 0.46 -0.15
C GLU A 230 -16.63 1.02 0.74
N ASN A 231 -15.40 0.51 0.59
CA ASN A 231 -14.18 1.01 1.23
C ASN A 231 -13.09 1.32 0.19
N PRO A 232 -13.25 2.40 -0.58
CA PRO A 232 -12.35 2.70 -1.69
C PRO A 232 -10.89 2.88 -1.28
N ALA A 233 -10.61 3.47 -0.11
CA ALA A 233 -9.24 3.66 0.37
C ALA A 233 -8.49 2.34 0.52
N LEU A 234 -9.09 1.38 1.23
CA LEU A 234 -8.46 0.08 1.47
C LEU A 234 -8.39 -0.77 0.19
N ILE A 235 -9.48 -0.82 -0.59
CA ILE A 235 -9.48 -1.55 -1.86
C ILE A 235 -8.49 -0.93 -2.85
N GLY A 236 -8.39 0.39 -2.88
CA GLY A 236 -7.39 1.10 -3.65
C GLY A 236 -5.99 0.67 -3.27
N MET A 237 -5.65 0.66 -1.98
CA MET A 237 -4.36 0.16 -1.50
C MET A 237 -4.07 -1.25 -2.01
N MET A 238 -5.02 -2.18 -1.86
CA MET A 238 -4.85 -3.59 -2.24
C MET A 238 -4.69 -3.76 -3.77
N ALA A 239 -5.58 -3.17 -4.55
CA ALA A 239 -5.55 -3.26 -6.01
C ALA A 239 -4.33 -2.56 -6.61
N GLY A 240 -3.95 -1.41 -6.03
CA GLY A 240 -2.74 -0.70 -6.38
C GLY A 240 -1.47 -1.50 -6.05
N PHE A 241 -1.44 -2.15 -4.88
CA PHE A 241 -0.35 -3.03 -4.48
C PHE A 241 -0.18 -4.19 -5.46
N GLU A 242 -1.25 -4.88 -5.80
CA GLU A 242 -1.26 -5.99 -6.75
C GLU A 242 -0.76 -5.56 -8.14
N HIS A 243 -1.34 -4.50 -8.69
CA HIS A 243 -0.96 -3.96 -9.99
C HIS A 243 0.51 -3.52 -9.99
N GLY A 244 0.91 -2.81 -8.95
CA GLY A 244 2.30 -2.40 -8.73
C GLY A 244 3.27 -3.57 -8.67
N ALA A 245 2.93 -4.63 -7.94
CA ALA A 245 3.74 -5.83 -7.85
C ALA A 245 3.91 -6.54 -9.19
N LYS A 246 2.82 -6.63 -9.97
CA LYS A 246 2.81 -7.32 -11.26
C LYS A 246 3.63 -6.58 -12.31
N TYR A 247 3.54 -5.25 -12.36
CA TYR A 247 4.13 -4.43 -13.42
C TYR A 247 5.39 -3.63 -12.99
N GLY A 248 5.76 -3.70 -11.71
CA GLY A 248 6.97 -3.08 -11.15
C GLY A 248 6.88 -1.55 -11.02
N ILE A 249 8.01 -0.89 -10.82
CA ILE A 249 8.09 0.58 -10.66
C ILE A 249 7.55 1.36 -11.88
N ASN A 250 7.42 0.71 -13.03
CA ASN A 250 6.85 1.30 -14.24
C ASN A 250 5.36 0.98 -14.41
N ALA A 251 4.67 0.50 -13.37
CA ALA A 251 3.26 0.12 -13.38
C ALA A 251 2.30 1.28 -13.65
N PHE A 252 2.68 2.51 -13.31
CA PHE A 252 1.83 3.69 -13.41
C PHE A 252 2.41 4.75 -14.35
N LYS A 253 1.67 5.85 -14.55
CA LYS A 253 2.18 7.02 -15.29
C LYS A 253 3.14 7.77 -14.37
N GLN A 254 4.27 8.24 -14.91
CA GLN A 254 5.29 8.96 -14.12
C GLN A 254 4.70 10.15 -13.34
N ILE A 255 3.79 10.90 -13.97
CA ILE A 255 3.12 12.05 -13.34
C ILE A 255 2.29 11.68 -12.10
N TRP A 256 1.88 10.42 -11.93
CA TRP A 256 1.11 10.01 -10.74
C TRP A 256 1.98 9.93 -9.50
N TYR A 257 3.24 9.52 -9.65
CA TYR A 257 4.20 9.48 -8.55
C TYR A 257 4.48 10.88 -7.99
N LEU A 258 4.47 11.90 -8.85
CA LEU A 258 4.71 13.29 -8.46
C LEU A 258 3.54 13.93 -7.70
N ARG A 259 2.38 13.29 -7.64
CA ARG A 259 1.17 13.82 -6.99
C ARG A 259 1.03 13.39 -5.53
N ILE A 260 1.91 12.53 -5.04
CA ILE A 260 1.77 11.87 -3.73
C ILE A 260 2.85 12.37 -2.80
N ASP A 261 2.45 12.88 -1.65
CA ASP A 261 3.36 13.47 -0.69
C ASP A 261 4.30 12.46 0.01
N ALA A 262 3.88 11.21 0.13
CA ALA A 262 4.68 10.12 0.70
C ALA A 262 5.62 9.44 -0.31
N MET A 263 5.67 9.90 -1.56
CA MET A 263 6.38 9.20 -2.64
C MET A 263 7.85 8.92 -2.32
N SER A 264 8.59 9.94 -1.87
CA SER A 264 10.01 9.80 -1.53
C SER A 264 10.23 8.85 -0.35
N LEU A 265 9.34 8.89 0.66
CA LEU A 265 9.40 7.95 1.78
C LEU A 265 9.16 6.51 1.31
N SER A 266 8.14 6.30 0.49
CA SER A 266 7.78 4.98 -0.02
C SER A 266 8.89 4.40 -0.87
N GLU A 267 9.57 5.20 -1.70
CA GLU A 267 10.74 4.75 -2.45
C GLU A 267 11.88 4.33 -1.52
N GLN A 268 12.25 5.17 -0.54
CA GLN A 268 13.29 4.84 0.44
C GLN A 268 12.96 3.57 1.24
N MET A 269 11.70 3.42 1.66
CA MET A 269 11.23 2.22 2.36
C MET A 269 11.31 0.98 1.47
N GLY A 270 10.90 1.06 0.21
CA GLY A 270 11.01 -0.05 -0.74
C GLY A 270 12.46 -0.50 -0.95
N TRP A 271 13.42 0.43 -0.96
CA TRP A 271 14.85 0.10 -0.94
C TRP A 271 15.31 -0.54 0.37
N LYS A 272 14.83 -0.06 1.54
CA LYS A 272 15.12 -0.68 2.83
C LYS A 272 14.61 -2.12 2.88
N VAL A 273 13.39 -2.39 2.43
CA VAL A 273 12.81 -3.75 2.37
C VAL A 273 13.67 -4.67 1.51
N GLY A 274 13.98 -4.24 0.29
CA GLY A 274 14.79 -5.02 -0.65
C GLY A 274 16.16 -5.44 -0.14
N ARG A 275 16.81 -4.55 0.64
CA ARG A 275 18.15 -4.78 1.21
C ARG A 275 18.12 -5.63 2.48
N ASN A 276 17.16 -5.40 3.35
CA ASN A 276 17.17 -5.97 4.70
C ASN A 276 16.42 -7.29 4.82
N ILE A 277 15.50 -7.58 3.90
CA ILE A 277 14.67 -8.79 3.97
C ILE A 277 15.03 -9.75 2.85
N LYS A 278 15.92 -10.69 3.19
CA LYS A 278 16.00 -11.99 2.53
C LYS A 278 14.73 -12.72 2.96
N SER A 279 13.81 -12.95 2.02
CA SER A 279 12.48 -13.54 2.26
C SER A 279 12.45 -14.55 3.41
N PHE A 280 11.53 -14.38 4.37
CA PHE A 280 11.25 -15.40 5.39
C PHE A 280 10.75 -16.71 4.77
#